data_AF-A0A352W392-F1
#
_entry.id   AF-A0A352W392-F1
#
_cell.length_a   1.000
_cell.length_b   1.000
_cell.length_c   1.000
_cell.angle_alpha   90.00
_cell.angle_beta   90.00
_cell.angle_gamma   90.00
#
_symmetry.space_group_name_H-M   'P 1'
#
loop_
_entity.id
_entity.type
_entity.pdbx_description
1 polymer ?
#
loop_
_entity_poly.entity_id
_entity_poly.type
_entity_poly.pdbx_seq_one_letter_code
_entity_poly.pdbx_strand_id
1 'polypeptide(L)'
;MRSIFTVYGIFEFFPQTRVLIELFHENKISLLSGIQGKCEILTREMMDARLALSSLRSGKLSPVLYDIFDAQKNLISETSLAQLGIGKAVSWGQIMKFGLEKRMAFFGMIDPLTREYELAPSAQKTINPASRLFYIEKSEEPV
;
A
#
# COMPACT_ATOMS: atom_id res chain seq x y z
N MET A 1 -13.57 -19.88 10.80
CA MET A 1 -14.98 -19.99 10.37
C MET A 1 -15.84 -18.91 11.02
N ARG A 2 -15.76 -18.69 12.34
CA ARG A 2 -16.51 -17.62 13.03
C ARG A 2 -16.47 -16.26 12.32
N SER A 3 -15.27 -15.71 12.06
CA SER A 3 -15.14 -14.39 11.42
C SER A 3 -15.81 -14.31 10.04
N ILE A 4 -15.71 -15.37 9.24
CA ILE A 4 -16.34 -15.44 7.91
C ILE A 4 -17.87 -15.37 8.04
N PHE A 5 -18.46 -16.17 8.92
CA PHE A 5 -19.92 -16.13 9.15
C PHE A 5 -20.39 -14.78 9.69
N THR A 6 -19.61 -14.15 10.56
CA THR A 6 -19.91 -12.79 11.05
C THR A 6 -19.96 -11.79 9.90
N VAL A 7 -19.02 -11.85 8.96
CA VAL A 7 -19.03 -10.96 7.79
C VAL A 7 -20.26 -11.18 6.92
N TYR A 8 -20.63 -12.43 6.64
CA TYR A 8 -21.85 -12.73 5.88
C TYR A 8 -23.12 -12.20 6.58
N GLY A 9 -23.21 -12.37 7.91
CA GLY A 9 -24.31 -11.80 8.69
C GLY A 9 -24.34 -10.27 8.63
N ILE A 10 -23.19 -9.59 8.72
CA ILE A 10 -23.13 -8.13 8.55
C ILE A 10 -23.68 -7.71 7.19
N PHE A 11 -23.32 -8.41 6.10
CA PHE A 11 -23.83 -8.08 4.77
C PHE A 11 -25.31 -8.38 4.57
N GLU A 12 -25.87 -9.35 5.30
CA GLU A 12 -27.30 -9.63 5.30
C GLU A 12 -28.12 -8.45 5.83
N PHE A 13 -27.65 -7.82 6.93
CA PHE A 13 -28.33 -6.67 7.52
C PHE A 13 -27.89 -5.31 6.92
N PHE A 14 -26.64 -5.21 6.46
CA PHE A 14 -26.02 -3.97 5.99
C PHE A 14 -25.26 -4.18 4.66
N PRO A 15 -25.95 -4.34 3.53
CA PRO A 15 -25.35 -4.78 2.26
C PRO A 15 -24.39 -3.79 1.59
N GLN A 16 -24.39 -2.53 2.02
CA GLN A 16 -23.55 -1.45 1.49
C GLN A 16 -22.30 -1.17 2.34
N THR A 17 -22.16 -1.86 3.48
CA THR A 17 -21.02 -1.65 4.38
C THR A 17 -19.73 -2.16 3.75
N ARG A 18 -18.60 -1.51 4.08
CA ARG A 18 -17.26 -2.06 3.83
C ARG A 18 -16.76 -2.71 5.11
N VAL A 19 -16.20 -3.91 4.98
CA VAL A 19 -15.72 -4.67 6.13
C VAL A 19 -14.23 -4.93 6.00
N LEU A 20 -13.46 -4.57 7.03
CA LEU A 20 -12.10 -5.06 7.22
C LEU A 20 -12.17 -6.30 8.10
N ILE A 21 -11.63 -7.42 7.62
CA ILE A 21 -11.58 -8.69 8.34
C ILE A 21 -10.16 -9.21 8.43
N GLU A 22 -9.77 -9.67 9.62
CA GLU A 22 -8.56 -10.45 9.81
C GLU A 22 -8.85 -11.95 9.63
N LEU A 23 -8.06 -12.61 8.79
CA LEU A 23 -8.07 -14.05 8.59
C LEU A 23 -6.71 -14.65 8.94
N PHE A 24 -6.74 -15.69 9.75
CA PHE A 24 -5.54 -16.45 10.14
C PHE A 24 -4.96 -17.25 8.96
N HIS A 25 -5.81 -17.95 8.19
CA HIS A 25 -5.35 -18.80 7.09
C HIS A 25 -5.80 -18.29 5.72
N GLU A 26 -4.84 -18.06 4.83
CA GLU A 26 -5.05 -17.58 3.46
C GLU A 26 -5.95 -18.50 2.63
N ASN A 27 -5.87 -19.82 2.85
CA ASN A 27 -6.70 -20.79 2.15
C ASN A 27 -8.22 -20.63 2.40
N LYS A 28 -8.61 -19.82 3.40
CA LYS A 28 -10.01 -19.48 3.69
C LYS A 28 -10.49 -18.22 2.99
N ILE A 29 -9.63 -17.48 2.30
CA ILE A 29 -10.00 -16.28 1.52
C ILE A 29 -11.03 -16.63 0.43
N SER A 30 -10.89 -17.80 -0.20
CA SER A 30 -11.82 -18.28 -1.23
C SER A 30 -13.28 -18.38 -0.76
N LEU A 31 -13.48 -18.58 0.55
CA LEU A 31 -14.81 -18.62 1.17
C LEU A 31 -15.49 -17.25 1.23
N LEU A 32 -14.78 -16.16 0.95
CA LEU A 32 -15.30 -14.79 0.86
C LEU A 32 -15.50 -14.33 -0.59
N SER A 33 -15.34 -15.21 -1.58
CA SER A 33 -15.44 -14.88 -3.01
C SER A 33 -16.73 -14.14 -3.39
N GLY A 34 -17.87 -14.48 -2.77
CA GLY A 34 -19.15 -13.81 -3.00
C GLY A 34 -19.23 -12.35 -2.54
N ILE A 35 -18.24 -11.88 -1.76
CA ILE A 35 -18.21 -10.53 -1.15
C ILE A 35 -16.82 -9.87 -1.27
N GLN A 36 -15.93 -10.42 -2.09
CA GLN A 36 -14.50 -10.05 -2.15
C GLN A 36 -14.27 -8.57 -2.54
N GLY A 37 -15.17 -7.96 -3.31
CA GLY A 37 -15.12 -6.53 -3.65
C GLY A 37 -15.64 -5.58 -2.58
N LYS A 38 -16.14 -6.11 -1.46
CA LYS A 38 -16.69 -5.35 -0.31
C LYS A 38 -15.90 -5.58 0.98
N CYS A 39 -14.92 -6.48 0.94
CA CYS A 39 -14.09 -6.84 2.07
C CYS A 39 -12.62 -6.50 1.81
N GLU A 40 -12.01 -5.83 2.78
CA GLU A 40 -10.57 -5.77 2.89
C GLU A 40 -10.13 -6.90 3.83
N ILE A 41 -9.17 -7.72 3.39
CA ILE A 41 -8.76 -8.91 4.12
C ILE A 41 -7.31 -8.74 4.56
N LEU A 42 -7.09 -8.80 5.87
CA LEU A 42 -5.76 -8.79 6.46
C LEU A 42 -5.38 -10.21 6.89
N THR A 43 -4.21 -10.69 6.47
CA THR A 43 -3.66 -12.00 6.86
C THR A 43 -2.42 -11.83 7.71
N ARG A 44 -2.62 -11.49 8.99
CA ARG A 44 -1.54 -11.07 9.90
C ARG A 44 -0.38 -12.07 9.97
N GLU A 45 -0.67 -13.35 10.19
CA GLU A 45 0.36 -14.38 10.30
C GLU A 45 1.19 -14.52 9.02
N MET A 46 0.54 -14.33 7.86
CA MET A 46 1.23 -14.37 6.57
C MET A 46 2.11 -13.14 6.37
N MET A 47 1.63 -11.96 6.77
CA MET A 47 2.42 -10.74 6.76
C MET A 47 3.64 -10.90 7.67
N ASP A 48 3.46 -11.35 8.91
CA ASP A 48 4.53 -11.57 9.87
C ASP A 48 5.54 -12.61 9.36
N ALA A 49 5.07 -13.74 8.80
CA ALA A 49 5.94 -14.75 8.21
C ALA A 49 6.75 -14.20 7.03
N ARG A 50 6.13 -13.43 6.14
CA ARG A 50 6.81 -12.80 4.99
C ARG A 50 7.83 -11.74 5.43
N LEU A 51 7.53 -10.95 6.46
CA LEU A 51 8.45 -9.99 7.04
C LEU A 51 9.67 -10.68 7.68
N ALA A 52 9.45 -11.76 8.43
CA ALA A 52 10.51 -12.57 9.01
C ALA A 52 11.42 -13.18 7.92
N LEU A 53 10.82 -13.81 6.89
CA LEU A 53 11.56 -14.36 5.75
C LEU A 53 12.38 -13.29 5.00
N SER A 54 11.83 -12.10 4.82
CA SER A 54 12.53 -11.01 4.14
C SER A 54 13.72 -10.49 4.95
N SER A 55 13.63 -10.59 6.29
CA SER A 55 14.72 -10.23 7.19
C SER A 55 15.87 -11.22 7.18
N LEU A 56 15.60 -12.51 6.91
CA LEU A 56 16.66 -13.49 6.68
C LEU A 56 17.48 -13.18 5.42
N ARG A 57 16.85 -12.61 4.39
CA ARG A 57 17.52 -12.25 3.12
C ARG A 57 18.23 -10.89 3.20
N SER A 58 17.69 -9.97 3.98
CA SER A 58 18.19 -8.61 4.14
C SER A 58 18.04 -8.24 5.61
N GLY A 59 19.12 -8.41 6.39
CA GLY A 59 19.16 -8.49 7.85
C GLY A 59 18.49 -7.37 8.68
N LYS A 60 17.85 -6.37 8.06
CA LYS A 60 17.19 -5.24 8.71
C LYS A 60 15.86 -4.81 8.07
N LEU A 61 15.27 -5.59 7.14
CA LEU A 61 14.07 -5.14 6.43
C LEU A 61 12.82 -5.12 7.33
N SER A 62 12.61 -6.10 8.21
CA SER A 62 11.43 -6.11 9.10
C SER A 62 11.37 -4.89 10.03
N PRO A 63 12.43 -4.52 10.77
CA PRO A 63 12.39 -3.31 11.60
C PRO A 63 12.04 -2.05 10.80
N VAL A 64 12.65 -1.89 9.61
CA VAL A 64 12.38 -0.75 8.73
C VAL A 64 10.92 -0.73 8.28
N LEU A 65 10.36 -1.87 7.89
CA LEU A 65 8.96 -1.95 7.49
C LEU A 65 8.00 -1.67 8.66
N TYR A 66 8.29 -2.20 9.86
CA TYR A 66 7.49 -1.87 11.05
C TYR A 66 7.56 -0.39 11.38
N ASP A 67 8.73 0.25 11.28
CA ASP A 67 8.86 1.69 11.48
C ASP A 67 8.07 2.49 10.44
N ILE A 68 8.11 2.07 9.17
CA ILE A 68 7.38 2.72 8.08
C ILE A 68 5.86 2.64 8.27
N PHE A 69 5.35 1.47 8.69
CA PHE A 69 3.92 1.23 8.90
C PHE A 69 3.43 1.58 10.31
N ASP A 70 4.29 2.08 11.19
CA ASP A 70 3.90 2.58 12.49
C ASP A 70 3.05 3.85 12.31
N ALA A 71 1.76 3.72 12.64
CA ALA A 71 0.79 4.80 12.54
C ALA A 71 1.16 6.02 13.40
N GLN A 72 2.01 5.86 14.43
CA GLN A 72 2.49 6.99 15.21
C GLN A 72 3.53 7.84 14.46
N LYS A 73 4.20 7.26 13.47
CA LYS A 73 5.28 7.93 12.72
C LYS A 73 4.81 8.54 11.40
N ASN A 74 3.64 8.16 10.89
CA ASN A 74 3.02 8.69 9.66
C ASN A 74 4.03 8.91 8.51
N LEU A 75 4.90 7.91 8.27
CA LEU A 75 6.02 8.04 7.34
C LEU A 75 5.63 7.91 5.86
N ILE A 76 4.53 7.23 5.57
CA ILE A 76 4.04 7.07 4.19
C ILE A 76 3.04 8.18 3.88
N SER A 77 3.37 8.96 2.85
CA SER A 77 2.50 9.96 2.28
C SER A 77 2.10 9.61 0.86
N GLU A 78 0.98 10.17 0.43
CA GLU A 78 0.44 10.03 -0.91
C GLU A 78 0.36 11.40 -1.60
N THR A 79 0.67 11.44 -2.90
CA THR A 79 0.49 12.62 -3.74
C THR A 79 0.10 12.20 -5.16
N SER A 80 -0.20 13.17 -6.02
CA SER A 80 -0.26 13.01 -7.47
C SER A 80 0.77 13.92 -8.15
N LEU A 81 1.05 13.67 -9.42
CA LEU A 81 1.90 14.58 -10.20
C LEU A 81 1.30 15.99 -10.28
N ALA A 82 -0.03 16.08 -10.41
CA ALA A 82 -0.72 17.36 -10.43
C ALA A 82 -0.48 18.18 -9.15
N GLN A 83 -0.50 17.52 -7.98
CA GLN A 83 -0.18 18.15 -6.69
C GLN A 83 1.29 18.57 -6.57
N LEU A 84 2.19 17.90 -7.29
CA LEU A 84 3.61 18.27 -7.40
C LEU A 84 3.87 19.38 -8.44
N GLY A 85 2.82 19.91 -9.09
CA GLY A 85 2.93 20.92 -10.15
C GLY A 85 3.33 20.35 -11.51
N ILE A 86 3.30 19.03 -11.68
CA ILE A 86 3.68 18.33 -12.92
C ILE A 86 2.39 17.99 -13.68
N GLY A 87 2.01 18.85 -14.63
CA GLY A 87 0.77 18.71 -15.41
C GLY A 87 0.82 17.72 -16.58
N LYS A 88 1.97 17.09 -16.84
CA LYS A 88 2.16 16.15 -17.97
C LYS A 88 2.64 14.79 -17.49
N ALA A 89 2.41 13.76 -18.30
CA ALA A 89 2.97 12.45 -18.04
C ALA A 89 4.50 12.49 -18.07
N VAL A 90 5.12 11.79 -17.13
CA VAL A 90 6.58 11.71 -16.97
C VAL A 90 6.99 10.28 -16.65
N SER A 91 8.26 9.94 -16.83
CA SER A 91 8.74 8.60 -16.48
C SER A 91 9.00 8.48 -14.98
N TRP A 92 8.92 7.26 -14.43
CA TRP A 92 9.29 6.98 -13.05
C TRP A 92 10.72 7.42 -12.74
N GLY A 93 11.65 7.27 -13.68
CA GLY A 93 13.02 7.76 -13.53
C GLY A 93 13.11 9.28 -13.32
N GLN A 94 12.19 10.06 -13.88
CA GLN A 94 12.10 11.50 -13.62
C GLN A 94 11.52 11.78 -12.23
N ILE A 95 10.56 10.97 -11.77
CA ILE A 95 10.01 11.06 -10.41
C ILE A 95 11.07 10.75 -9.36
N MET A 96 11.89 9.73 -9.58
CA MET A 96 13.00 9.41 -8.69
C MET A 96 14.00 10.58 -8.59
N LYS A 97 14.33 11.23 -9.71
CA LYS A 97 15.21 12.42 -9.72
C LYS A 97 14.59 13.60 -8.97
N PHE A 98 13.32 13.90 -9.24
CA PHE A 98 12.57 14.93 -8.53
C PHE A 98 12.51 14.66 -7.02
N GLY A 99 12.27 13.40 -6.63
CA GLY A 99 12.27 12.98 -5.25
C GLY A 99 13.60 13.22 -4.54
N LEU A 100 14.72 12.95 -5.19
CA LEU A 100 16.04 13.26 -4.63
C LEU A 100 16.23 14.76 -4.36
N GLU A 101 15.79 15.62 -5.28
CA GLU A 101 15.86 17.08 -5.13
C GLU A 101 14.95 17.61 -4.01
N LYS A 102 13.80 16.96 -3.79
CA LYS A 102 12.80 17.34 -2.78
C LYS A 102 12.91 16.56 -1.47
N ARG A 103 13.92 15.69 -1.33
CA ARG A 103 14.06 14.76 -0.18
C ARG A 103 12.83 13.86 0.04
N MET A 104 12.16 13.49 -1.04
CA MET A 104 11.03 12.57 -1.08
C MET A 104 11.48 11.23 -1.68
N ALA A 105 11.38 10.15 -0.91
CA ALA A 105 11.70 8.81 -1.38
C ALA A 105 10.44 8.13 -1.94
N PHE A 106 10.21 8.27 -3.25
CA PHE A 106 9.11 7.59 -3.95
C PHE A 106 9.38 6.09 -4.07
N PHE A 107 8.38 5.25 -3.78
CA PHE A 107 8.54 3.79 -3.77
C PHE A 107 7.41 3.00 -4.46
N GLY A 108 6.32 3.66 -4.83
CA GLY A 108 5.25 2.98 -5.58
C GLY A 108 4.23 3.94 -6.17
N MET A 109 3.34 3.37 -6.98
CA MET A 109 2.24 4.08 -7.61
C MET A 109 0.97 3.23 -7.70
N ILE A 110 -0.17 3.89 -7.88
CA ILE A 110 -1.40 3.29 -8.42
C ILE A 110 -1.78 4.03 -9.71
N ASP A 111 -1.97 3.27 -10.78
CA ASP A 111 -2.49 3.81 -12.02
C ASP A 111 -4.01 4.07 -11.89
N PRO A 112 -4.51 5.27 -12.24
CA PRO A 112 -5.90 5.62 -12.02
C PRO A 112 -6.85 4.91 -13.00
N LEU A 113 -6.34 4.45 -14.15
CA LEU A 113 -7.12 3.77 -15.18
C LEU A 113 -7.23 2.28 -14.90
N THR A 114 -6.10 1.61 -14.62
CA THR A 114 -6.08 0.16 -14.39
C THR A 114 -6.35 -0.20 -12.93
N ARG A 115 -6.15 0.74 -12.00
CA ARG A 115 -6.13 0.51 -10.54
C ARG A 115 -5.07 -0.49 -10.10
N GLU A 116 -4.11 -0.80 -10.97
CA GLU A 116 -2.98 -1.65 -10.62
C GLU A 116 -2.00 -0.86 -9.76
N TYR A 117 -1.49 -1.53 -8.73
CA TYR A 117 -0.42 -1.01 -7.89
C TYR A 117 0.92 -1.56 -8.41
N GLU A 118 1.96 -0.73 -8.38
CA GLU A 118 3.31 -1.15 -8.76
C GLU A 118 4.30 -0.60 -7.73
N LEU A 119 5.06 -1.50 -7.10
CA LEU A 119 6.14 -1.17 -6.17
C LEU A 119 7.46 -1.12 -6.94
N ALA A 120 8.24 -0.07 -6.71
CA ALA A 120 9.47 0.23 -7.44
C ALA A 120 9.34 0.05 -8.97
N PRO A 121 8.47 0.83 -9.65
CA PRO A 121 8.31 0.75 -11.10
C PRO A 121 9.62 0.87 -11.87
N SER A 122 9.66 0.31 -13.08
CA SER A 122 10.81 0.50 -13.98
C SER A 122 11.01 1.98 -14.32
N ALA A 123 12.26 2.41 -14.52
CA ALA A 123 12.57 3.82 -14.79
C ALA A 123 11.87 4.39 -16.05
N GLN A 124 11.50 3.52 -16.98
CA GLN A 124 10.80 3.84 -18.23
C GLN A 124 9.27 3.88 -18.07
N LYS A 125 8.71 3.40 -16.95
CA LYS A 125 7.26 3.41 -16.71
C LYS A 125 6.74 4.85 -16.79
N THR A 126 5.76 5.07 -17.66
CA THR A 126 5.06 6.35 -17.77
C THR A 126 4.05 6.50 -16.65
N ILE A 127 4.08 7.65 -15.98
CA ILE A 127 3.22 8.02 -14.87
C ILE A 127 2.25 9.10 -15.35
N ASN A 128 0.95 8.87 -15.15
CA ASN A 128 -0.09 9.82 -15.55
C ASN A 128 -0.26 10.93 -14.49
N PRO A 129 -0.71 12.14 -14.88
CA PRO A 129 -0.88 13.23 -13.93
C PRO A 129 -1.77 12.92 -12.71
N ALA A 130 -2.76 12.06 -12.92
CA ALA A 130 -3.72 11.59 -11.91
C ALA A 130 -3.28 10.30 -11.19
N SER A 131 -2.10 9.75 -11.48
CA SER A 131 -1.56 8.60 -10.75
C SER A 131 -1.31 8.98 -9.29
N ARG A 132 -1.68 8.07 -8.39
CA ARG A 132 -1.36 8.17 -6.96
C ARG A 132 0.05 7.67 -6.77
N LEU A 133 0.88 8.46 -6.10
CA LEU A 133 2.28 8.20 -5.85
C LEU A 133 2.51 8.09 -4.35
N PHE A 134 3.25 7.07 -3.94
CA PHE A 134 3.58 6.84 -2.54
C PHE A 134 5.05 7.18 -2.30
N TYR A 135 5.29 7.95 -1.25
CA TYR A 135 6.63 8.39 -0.88
C TYR A 135 6.80 8.42 0.64
N ILE A 136 8.07 8.41 1.05
CA ILE A 136 8.49 8.68 2.42
C ILE A 136 9.23 10.02 2.41
N GLU A 137 8.86 10.92 3.32
CA GLU A 137 9.58 12.17 3.54
C GLU A 137 10.31 12.07 4.88
N LYS A 138 11.53 12.61 4.92
CA LYS A 138 12.26 12.70 6.19
C LYS A 138 11.68 13.88 6.95
N SER A 139 11.04 13.64 8.10
CA SER A 139 10.67 14.71 9.01
C SER A 139 11.92 15.50 9.41
N GLU A 140 11.86 16.83 9.33
CA GLU A 140 12.92 17.67 9.90
C GLU A 140 12.92 17.45 11.41
N GLU A 141 14.03 16.96 11.97
CA GLU A 141 14.23 17.01 13.42
C GLU A 141 14.23 18.48 13.83
N PRO A 142 13.42 18.89 14.83
CA PRO A 142 13.53 20.23 15.38
C PRO A 142 14.93 20.36 16.02
N VAL A 143 15.71 21.31 15.52
CA VAL A 143 17.01 21.73 16.09
C VAL A 143 16.80 22.39 17.44
#